data_AF-A0A9D6TUL5-F1
#
_entry.id   AF-A0A9D6TUL5-F1
#
_cell.length_a   1.000
_cell.length_b   1.000
_cell.length_c   1.000
_cell.angle_alpha   90.00
_cell.angle_beta   90.00
_cell.angle_gamma   90.00
#
_symmetry.space_group_name_H-M   'P 1'
#
loop_
_entity.id
_entity.type
_entity.pdbx_description
1 polymer ?
#
loop_
_entity_poly.entity_id
_entity_poly.type
_entity_poly.pdbx_seq_one_letter_code
_entity_poly.pdbx_strand_id
1 'polypeptide(L)'
;MTSGKAHPNYTRVWLWLLGLLGLGVAASFLPGGRTFAVVVIFAIAFVKAILVAANFMHLRFEPPLIYALVLIPLLFLAVLAAALFPDFVWHALAR
;
A
#
# COMPACT_ATOMS: atom_id res chain seq x y z
N MET A 1 32.59 -23.57 -11.51
CA MET A 1 31.13 -23.67 -11.33
C MET A 1 30.76 -22.68 -10.24
N THR A 2 30.35 -21.46 -10.59
CA THR A 2 30.06 -20.42 -9.60
C THR A 2 28.71 -20.73 -8.96
N SER A 3 28.73 -21.10 -7.68
CA SER A 3 27.52 -21.24 -6.86
C SER A 3 26.81 -19.89 -6.79
N GLY A 4 25.83 -19.69 -7.69
CA GLY A 4 24.98 -18.51 -7.70
C GLY A 4 24.23 -18.43 -6.38
N LYS A 5 24.64 -17.49 -5.52
CA LYS A 5 23.93 -17.17 -4.28
C LYS A 5 22.47 -16.94 -4.64
N ALA A 6 21.55 -17.60 -3.94
CA ALA A 6 20.11 -17.46 -4.12
C ALA A 6 19.69 -16.03 -3.74
N HIS A 7 19.84 -15.09 -4.67
CA HIS A 7 19.34 -13.74 -4.52
C HIS A 7 17.81 -13.80 -4.43
N PRO A 8 17.19 -13.07 -3.48
CA PRO A 8 15.73 -12.96 -3.43
C PRO A 8 15.23 -12.56 -4.81
N ASN A 9 14.30 -13.32 -5.37
CA ASN A 9 13.85 -13.11 -6.74
C ASN A 9 12.85 -11.94 -6.79
N TYR A 10 13.36 -10.71 -6.71
CA TYR A 10 12.60 -9.47 -6.72
C TYR A 10 11.68 -9.35 -7.95
N THR A 11 12.06 -9.97 -9.07
CA THR A 11 11.26 -10.04 -10.30
C THR A 11 9.91 -10.72 -10.06
N ARG A 12 9.84 -11.74 -9.21
CA ARG A 12 8.56 -12.39 -8.87
C ARG A 12 7.65 -11.47 -8.06
N VAL A 13 8.21 -10.76 -7.08
CA VAL A 13 7.43 -9.80 -6.27
C VAL A 13 6.95 -8.64 -7.14
N TRP A 14 7.80 -8.17 -8.05
CA TRP A 14 7.43 -7.15 -9.04
C TRP A 14 6.27 -7.62 -9.94
N LEU A 15 6.30 -8.85 -10.44
CA LEU A 15 5.18 -9.42 -11.22
C LEU A 15 3.89 -9.49 -10.39
N TRP A 16 3.97 -9.86 -9.11
CA TRP A 16 2.82 -9.82 -8.21
C TRP A 16 2.25 -8.41 -8.04
N LEU A 17 3.11 -7.41 -7.86
CA LEU A 17 2.70 -6.00 -7.77
C LEU A 17 2.03 -5.52 -9.06
N LEU A 18 2.56 -5.94 -10.22
CA LEU A 18 1.98 -5.63 -11.53
C LEU A 18 0.61 -6.31 -11.72
N GLY A 19 0.45 -7.55 -11.28
CA GLY A 19 -0.84 -8.24 -11.25
C GLY A 19 -1.86 -7.52 -10.36
N LEU A 20 -1.46 -7.15 -9.14
CA LEU A 20 -2.28 -6.36 -8.23
C LEU A 20 -2.61 -4.97 -8.79
N LEU A 21 -1.73 -4.38 -9.61
CA LEU A 21 -2.00 -3.14 -10.34
C LEU A 21 -3.17 -3.34 -11.31
N GLY A 22 -3.07 -4.36 -12.17
CA GLY A 22 -4.14 -4.73 -13.10
C GLY A 22 -5.46 -5.01 -12.37
N LEU A 23 -5.43 -5.75 -11.26
CA LEU A 23 -6.62 -6.03 -10.45
C LEU A 23 -7.24 -4.77 -9.84
N GLY A 24 -6.44 -3.79 -9.40
CA GLY A 24 -6.96 -2.52 -8.89
C GLY A 24 -7.66 -1.69 -9.98
N VAL A 25 -7.11 -1.71 -11.20
CA VAL A 25 -7.75 -1.07 -12.36
C VAL A 25 -9.04 -1.80 -12.72
N ALA A 26 -9.01 -3.12 -12.81
CA ALA A 26 -10.20 -3.95 -13.09
C ALA A 26 -11.29 -3.76 -12.02
N ALA A 27 -10.92 -3.61 -10.74
CA ALA A 27 -11.85 -3.36 -9.66
C ALA A 27 -12.63 -2.03 -9.82
N SER A 28 -12.08 -1.07 -10.56
CA SER A 28 -12.77 0.19 -10.88
C SER A 28 -13.92 0.02 -11.87
N PHE A 29 -13.94 -1.09 -12.63
CA PHE A 29 -15.00 -1.42 -13.59
C PHE A 29 -16.04 -2.41 -13.03
N LEU A 30 -15.90 -2.85 -11.77
CA LEU A 30 -16.82 -3.84 -11.19
C LEU A 30 -18.22 -3.25 -11.00
N PRO A 31 -19.27 -3.96 -11.44
CA PRO A 31 -20.65 -3.59 -11.14
C PRO A 31 -20.96 -3.91 -9.67
N GLY A 32 -20.96 -2.90 -8.81
CA GLY A 32 -21.23 -3.06 -7.37
C GLY A 32 -21.52 -1.77 -6.61
N GLY A 33 -21.68 -0.65 -7.31
CA GLY A 33 -21.78 0.68 -6.70
C GLY A 33 -20.42 1.25 -6.29
N ARG A 34 -20.36 2.58 -6.20
CA ARG A 34 -19.10 3.33 -6.01
C ARG A 34 -18.38 2.95 -4.72
N THR A 35 -19.13 2.74 -3.63
CA THR A 35 -18.57 2.40 -2.32
C THR A 35 -17.88 1.05 -2.32
N PHE A 36 -18.49 0.03 -2.94
CA PHE A 36 -17.89 -1.30 -3.03
C PHE A 36 -16.58 -1.28 -3.81
N ALA A 37 -16.57 -0.60 -4.97
CA ALA A 37 -15.37 -0.44 -5.78
C ALA A 37 -14.23 0.23 -4.98
N VAL A 38 -14.54 1.30 -4.24
CA VAL A 38 -13.57 2.00 -3.38
C VAL A 38 -12.99 1.06 -2.33
N VAL A 39 -13.82 0.30 -1.60
CA VAL A 39 -13.35 -0.64 -0.57
C VAL A 39 -12.40 -1.68 -1.15
N VAL A 40 -12.76 -2.27 -2.31
CA VAL A 40 -11.93 -3.28 -2.98
C VAL A 40 -10.59 -2.68 -3.43
N ILE A 41 -10.60 -1.49 -4.03
CA ILE A 41 -9.38 -0.81 -4.48
C ILE A 41 -8.45 -0.51 -3.29
N PHE A 42 -9.00 -0.02 -2.17
CA PHE A 42 -8.22 0.23 -0.95
C PHE A 42 -7.64 -1.06 -0.35
N ALA A 43 -8.40 -2.15 -0.33
CA ALA A 43 -7.89 -3.44 0.13
C ALA A 43 -6.70 -3.91 -0.73
N ILE A 44 -6.81 -3.82 -2.06
CA ILE A 44 -5.72 -4.13 -2.99
C ILE A 44 -4.50 -3.22 -2.76
N ALA A 45 -4.71 -1.93 -2.50
CA ALA A 45 -3.64 -0.99 -2.20
C ALA A 45 -2.89 -1.37 -0.91
N PHE A 46 -3.61 -1.82 0.12
CA PHE A 46 -3.01 -2.26 1.39
C PHE A 46 -2.10 -3.48 1.19
N VAL A 47 -2.54 -4.47 0.41
CA VAL A 47 -1.74 -5.66 0.08
C VAL A 47 -0.45 -5.28 -0.66
N LYS A 48 -0.55 -4.35 -1.62
CA LYS A 48 0.63 -3.82 -2.33
C LYS A 48 1.62 -3.15 -1.37
N ALA A 49 1.12 -2.29 -0.48
CA ALA A 49 1.96 -1.59 0.49
C ALA A 49 2.73 -2.57 1.38
N ILE A 50 2.07 -3.63 1.85
CA ILE A 50 2.71 -4.69 2.65
C ILE A 50 3.78 -5.44 1.84
N LEU A 51 3.47 -5.82 0.59
CA LEU A 51 4.44 -6.49 -0.30
C LEU A 51 5.68 -5.63 -0.54
N VAL A 52 5.50 -4.32 -0.73
CA VAL A 52 6.59 -3.35 -0.89
C VAL A 52 7.40 -3.23 0.40
N ALA A 53 6.74 -3.02 1.54
CA ALA A 53 7.41 -2.88 2.83
C ALA A 53 8.23 -4.14 3.20
N ALA A 54 7.64 -5.32 3.01
CA ALA A 54 8.30 -6.57 3.38
C ALA A 54 9.47 -6.96 2.45
N ASN A 55 9.40 -6.65 1.14
CA ASN A 55 10.36 -7.16 0.16
C ASN A 55 11.28 -6.10 -0.44
N PHE A 56 10.82 -4.86 -0.63
CA PHE A 56 11.60 -3.80 -1.30
C PHE A 56 12.18 -2.77 -0.32
N MET A 57 11.57 -2.60 0.86
CA MET A 57 12.15 -1.79 1.95
C MET A 57 13.04 -2.61 2.89
N HIS A 58 13.28 -3.88 2.57
CA HIS A 58 14.10 -4.83 3.34
C HIS A 58 13.70 -5.07 4.80
N LEU A 59 12.52 -4.59 5.26
CA LEU A 59 12.11 -4.71 6.66
C LEU A 59 12.15 -6.14 7.22
N ARG A 60 11.90 -7.15 6.38
CA ARG A 60 11.81 -8.56 6.80
C ARG A 60 13.06 -9.09 7.54
N PHE A 61 14.22 -8.47 7.35
CA PHE A 61 15.48 -8.92 7.96
C PHE A 61 16.11 -7.85 8.86
N GLU A 62 15.41 -6.76 9.14
CA GLU A 62 15.91 -5.63 9.91
C GLU A 62 15.58 -5.75 11.40
N PRO A 63 16.36 -5.10 12.29
CA PRO A 63 16.09 -5.10 13.72
C PRO A 63 14.76 -4.39 14.06
N PRO A 64 14.14 -4.71 15.22
CA PRO A 64 12.83 -4.17 15.62
C PRO A 64 12.76 -2.64 15.69
N LEU A 65 13.90 -1.96 15.83
CA LEU A 65 13.99 -0.49 15.82
C LEU A 65 13.58 0.10 14.45
N ILE A 66 13.88 -0.56 13.33
CA ILE A 66 13.48 -0.09 11.99
C ILE A 66 11.96 -0.16 11.81
N TYR A 67 11.29 -1.14 12.42
CA TYR A 67 9.83 -1.21 12.43
C TYR A 67 9.21 -0.03 13.19
N ALA A 68 9.81 0.38 14.31
CA ALA A 68 9.38 1.59 15.03
C ALA A 68 9.57 2.86 14.19
N LEU A 69 10.66 2.93 13.42
CA LEU A 69 10.93 4.07 12.53
C LEU A 69 9.89 4.19 11.41
N VAL A 70 9.43 3.08 10.82
CA VAL A 70 8.38 3.07 9.79
C VAL A 70 7.01 3.47 10.36
N LEU A 71 6.77 3.23 11.65
CA LEU A 71 5.53 3.65 12.30
C LEU A 71 5.41 5.17 12.40
N ILE A 72 6.53 5.90 12.51
CA ILE A 72 6.53 7.37 12.64
C ILE A 72 5.84 8.06 11.44
N PRO A 73 6.28 7.88 10.17
CA PRO A 73 5.61 8.51 9.03
C PRO A 73 4.17 8.02 8.84
N LEU A 74 3.84 6.77 9.23
CA LEU A 74 2.46 6.27 9.22
C LEU A 74 1.57 6.99 10.24
N LEU A 75 2.09 7.25 11.45
CA LEU A 75 1.40 8.05 12.46
C LEU A 75 1.19 9.48 11.98
N PHE A 76 2.22 10.12 11.40
CA PHE A 76 2.09 11.44 10.80
C PHE A 76 1.04 11.45 9.69
N LEU A 77 1.03 10.44 8.81
CA LEU A 77 0.01 10.31 7.76
C LEU A 77 -1.40 10.18 8.35
N ALA A 78 -1.58 9.38 9.41
CA ALA A 78 -2.87 9.23 10.07
C ALA A 78 -3.34 10.53 10.75
N VAL A 79 -2.44 11.22 11.46
CA VAL A 79 -2.73 12.51 12.11
C VAL A 79 -3.08 13.56 11.07
N LEU A 80 -2.28 13.71 10.01
CA LEU A 80 -2.54 14.68 8.95
C LEU A 80 -3.83 14.36 8.20
N ALA A 81 -4.09 13.09 7.88
CA ALA A 81 -5.33 12.70 7.25
C ALA A 81 -6.55 13.04 8.13
N ALA A 82 -6.51 12.74 9.42
CA ALA A 82 -7.60 13.04 10.35
C ALA A 82 -7.78 14.55 10.58
N ALA A 83 -6.69 15.30 10.69
CA ALA A 83 -6.72 16.75 10.90
C ALA A 83 -7.24 17.50 9.67
N LEU A 84 -6.90 17.05 8.46
CA LEU A 84 -7.27 17.71 7.21
C LEU A 84 -8.63 17.24 6.66
N PHE A 85 -9.11 16.06 7.08
CA PHE A 85 -10.44 15.56 6.70
C PHE A 85 -11.58 16.56 6.94
N PRO A 86 -11.73 17.19 8.12
CA PRO A 86 -12.79 18.17 8.35
C PRO A 86 -12.68 19.40 7.44
N ASP A 87 -11.47 19.83 7.05
CA ASP A 87 -11.31 20.94 6.11
C ASP A 87 -11.94 20.60 4.75
N PHE A 88 -11.71 19.41 4.21
CA PHE A 88 -12.33 19.00 2.94
C PHE A 88 -13.85 18.87 3.06
N VAL A 89 -14.35 18.30 4.17
CA VAL A 89 -15.78 18.08 4.38
C VAL A 89 -16.51 19.40 4.57
N TRP A 90 -15.96 20.33 5.35
CA TRP A 90 -16.58 21.62 5.61
C TRP A 90 -16.70 22.47 4.35
N HIS A 91 -15.64 22.52 3.53
CA HIS A 91 -15.67 23.23 2.24
C HIS A 91 -16.58 22.56 1.19
N ALA A 92 -16.84 21.26 1.32
CA ALA A 92 -17.77 20.54 0.45
C ALA A 92 -19.24 20.75 0.85
N LEU A 93 -19.53 20.94 2.15
CA LEU A 93 -20.87 21.22 2.67
C LEU A 93 -21.28 22.69 2.57
N ALA A 94 -20.31 23.61 2.54
CA ALA A 94 -20.55 25.06 2.42
C ALA A 94 -20.81 25.55 0.98
N ARG A 95 -20.91 24.64 0.00
CA ARG A 95 -21.32 24.89 -1.39
C ARG A 95 -22.67 24.25 -1.67
#